data_AF-A0A844D5N7-F1
#
_entry.id   AF-A0A844D5N7-F1
#
_cell.length_a   1.000
_cell.length_b   1.000
_cell.length_c   1.000
_cell.angle_alpha   90.00
_cell.angle_beta   90.00
_cell.angle_gamma   90.00
#
_symmetry.space_group_name_H-M   'P 1'
#
loop_
_entity.id
_entity.type
_entity.pdbx_description
1 polymer ?
#
loop_
_entity_poly.entity_id
_entity_poly.type
_entity_poly.pdbx_seq_one_letter_code
_entity_poly.pdbx_strand_id
1 'polypeptide(L)'
;MKENDLNSAQDDLDARLRERLLLARAAPGDRLMLADATLLAALDGVRPLTPNERRALSSSPLTLRRFRQLSLERHAVAAPPQAANDPVWTGSSGMLRAASTAEALEALVTDDGYWTLHFLPQDGGWQVILSLSAEAPFAARLLQEQPQLRVIDGGGSIVLQGRLDADGECERAWPFDTAPASHFQLYGAGFAVQPVAP
;
A
#
# COMPACT_ATOMS: atom_id res chain seq x y z
N MET A 1 -8.11 0.34 28.62
CA MET A 1 -7.12 -0.01 27.58
C MET A 1 -7.59 0.28 26.15
N LYS A 2 -8.89 0.35 25.85
CA LYS A 2 -9.42 0.65 24.50
C LYS A 2 -9.24 2.09 23.98
N GLU A 3 -8.97 3.05 24.85
CA GLU A 3 -8.89 4.48 24.46
C GLU A 3 -7.57 4.86 23.78
N ASN A 4 -6.46 4.16 24.04
CA ASN A 4 -5.16 4.48 23.42
C ASN A 4 -5.06 4.04 21.95
N ASP A 5 -5.70 2.92 21.60
CA ASP A 5 -5.64 2.37 20.23
C ASP A 5 -6.47 3.21 19.24
N LEU A 6 -7.61 3.74 19.71
CA LEU A 6 -8.45 4.66 18.92
C LEU A 6 -7.74 5.98 18.67
N ASN A 7 -7.04 6.51 19.67
CA ASN A 7 -6.31 7.77 19.54
C ASN A 7 -5.12 7.63 18.57
N SER A 8 -4.43 6.49 18.61
CA SER A 8 -3.29 6.20 17.71
C SER A 8 -3.74 6.07 16.24
N ALA A 9 -4.84 5.37 15.99
CA ALA A 9 -5.39 5.25 14.63
C ALA A 9 -5.86 6.60 14.06
N GLN A 10 -6.37 7.47 14.93
CA GLN A 10 -6.81 8.81 14.55
C GLN A 10 -5.62 9.76 14.31
N ASP A 11 -4.56 9.66 15.11
CA ASP A 11 -3.30 10.39 14.92
C ASP A 11 -2.60 9.97 13.61
N ASP A 12 -2.63 8.69 13.25
CA ASP A 12 -2.09 8.17 11.99
C ASP A 12 -2.88 8.66 10.78
N LEU A 13 -4.22 8.71 10.88
CA LEU A 13 -5.08 9.27 9.83
C LEU A 13 -4.82 10.76 9.64
N ASP A 14 -4.72 11.50 10.74
CA ASP A 14 -4.40 12.93 10.74
C ASP A 14 -3.02 13.21 10.14
N ALA A 15 -2.01 12.39 10.45
CA ALA A 15 -0.68 12.48 9.87
C ALA A 15 -0.72 12.27 8.35
N ARG A 16 -1.45 11.24 7.87
CA ARG A 16 -1.61 10.96 6.44
C ARG A 16 -2.38 12.05 5.70
N LEU A 17 -3.42 12.62 6.33
CA LEU A 17 -4.19 13.74 5.77
C LEU A 17 -3.32 15.00 5.66
N ARG A 18 -2.56 15.33 6.72
CA ARG A 18 -1.62 16.47 6.71
C ARG A 18 -0.54 16.29 5.65
N GLU A 19 0.00 15.09 5.50
CA GLU A 19 0.98 14.78 4.46
C GLU A 19 0.39 14.98 3.05
N ARG A 20 -0.81 14.46 2.78
CA ARG A 20 -1.51 14.62 1.50
C ARG A 20 -1.77 16.09 1.18
N LEU A 21 -2.20 16.89 2.17
CA LEU A 21 -2.45 18.32 2.00
C LEU A 21 -1.16 19.11 1.67
N LEU A 22 -0.03 18.76 2.28
CA LEU A 22 1.26 19.39 2.01
C LEU A 22 1.78 19.08 0.59
N LEU A 23 1.55 17.86 0.09
CA LEU A 23 2.01 17.42 -1.22
C LEU A 23 1.11 17.86 -2.39
N ALA A 24 -0.19 18.07 -2.13
CA ALA A 24 -1.17 18.53 -3.11
C ALA A 24 -1.06 20.04 -3.40
N ARG A 25 -0.38 20.81 -2.54
CA ARG A 25 -0.23 22.25 -2.70
C ARG A 25 0.61 22.58 -3.94
N ALA A 26 -0.02 23.15 -4.97
CA ALA A 26 0.70 23.76 -6.08
C ALA A 26 1.31 25.09 -5.63
N ALA A 27 2.64 25.23 -5.74
CA ALA A 27 3.35 26.49 -5.52
C ALA A 27 3.96 26.95 -6.86
N PRO A 28 3.32 27.88 -7.58
CA PRO A 28 3.85 28.38 -8.84
C PRO A 28 5.22 29.06 -8.60
N GLY A 29 6.24 28.65 -9.34
CA GLY A 29 7.59 29.22 -9.21
C GLY A 29 8.45 28.64 -8.10
N ASP A 30 8.04 27.52 -7.48
CA ASP A 30 8.87 26.82 -6.50
C ASP A 30 10.15 26.27 -7.15
N ARG A 31 11.27 26.91 -6.82
CA ARG A 31 12.62 26.54 -7.28
C ARG A 31 13.53 26.18 -6.11
N LEU A 32 12.99 26.23 -4.89
CA LEU A 32 13.77 25.92 -3.71
C LEU A 32 13.92 24.40 -3.66
N MET A 33 15.17 23.93 -3.70
CA MET A 33 15.51 22.52 -3.58
C MET A 33 16.70 22.42 -2.66
N LEU A 34 16.52 21.75 -1.51
CA LEU A 34 17.66 21.34 -0.70
C LEU A 34 18.44 20.27 -1.46
N ALA A 35 19.77 20.27 -1.31
CA ALA A 35 20.61 19.28 -1.95
C ALA A 35 20.25 17.87 -1.45
N ASP A 36 20.15 16.90 -2.38
CA ASP A 36 19.80 15.51 -2.05
C ASP A 36 20.72 14.93 -0.96
N ALA A 37 22.01 15.28 -0.95
CA ALA A 37 22.95 14.87 0.09
C ALA A 37 22.55 15.35 1.50
N THR A 38 21.94 16.53 1.61
CA THR A 38 21.45 17.07 2.90
C THR A 38 20.16 16.38 3.33
N LEU A 39 19.28 16.08 2.38
CA LEU A 39 18.03 15.34 2.62
C LEU A 39 18.32 13.89 3.06
N LEU A 40 19.26 13.23 2.39
CA LEU A 40 19.71 11.88 2.72
C LEU A 40 20.42 11.84 4.08
N ALA A 41 21.36 12.76 4.36
CA ALA A 41 22.02 12.82 5.67
C ALA A 41 21.03 13.01 6.84
N ALA A 42 19.92 13.71 6.60
CA ALA A 42 18.84 13.86 7.56
C ALA A 42 18.00 12.58 7.72
N LEU A 43 17.69 11.88 6.63
CA LEU A 43 17.00 10.59 6.65
C LEU A 43 17.85 9.48 7.29
N ASP A 44 19.17 9.54 7.11
CA ASP A 44 20.13 8.59 7.65
C ASP A 44 20.43 8.82 9.15
N GLY A 45 19.92 9.92 9.72
CA GLY A 45 20.19 10.30 11.12
C GLY A 45 21.63 10.80 11.36
N VAL A 46 22.44 10.90 10.30
CA VAL A 46 23.84 11.37 10.34
C VAL A 46 23.90 12.83 10.77
N ARG A 47 22.91 13.64 10.37
CA ARG A 47 22.82 15.04 10.77
C ARG A 47 21.37 15.52 10.80
N PRO A 48 20.91 16.18 11.89
CA PRO A 48 19.58 16.78 11.91
C PRO A 48 19.50 18.00 10.97
N LEU A 49 18.34 18.20 10.35
CA LEU A 49 18.05 19.42 9.58
C LEU A 49 18.08 20.64 10.50
N THR A 50 18.82 21.67 10.09
CA THR A 50 18.84 22.98 10.76
C THR A 50 17.46 23.62 10.74
N PRO A 51 17.18 24.61 11.60
CA PRO A 51 15.91 25.33 11.58
C PRO A 51 15.58 25.97 10.20
N ASN A 52 16.58 26.45 9.48
CA ASN A 52 16.40 27.03 8.15
C ASN A 52 16.10 25.95 7.09
N GLU A 53 16.79 24.80 7.15
CA GLU A 53 16.53 23.66 6.25
C GLU A 53 15.13 23.04 6.53
N ARG A 54 14.69 22.97 7.79
CA ARG A 54 13.33 22.52 8.13
C ARG A 54 12.26 23.48 7.59
N ARG A 55 12.49 24.79 7.69
CA ARG A 55 11.59 25.79 7.10
C ARG A 55 11.54 25.66 5.59
N ALA A 56 12.70 25.57 4.94
CA ALA A 56 12.83 25.35 3.51
C ALA A 56 12.05 24.11 3.05
N LEU A 57 12.23 22.97 3.73
CA LEU A 57 11.48 21.74 3.48
C LEU A 57 9.98 21.98 3.60
N SER A 58 9.48 22.51 4.73
CA SER A 58 8.04 22.75 4.93
C SER A 58 7.41 23.78 3.97
N SER A 59 8.21 24.69 3.41
CA SER A 59 7.74 25.79 2.55
C SER A 59 7.72 25.46 1.06
N SER A 60 8.40 24.37 0.65
CA SER A 60 8.58 23.99 -0.75
C SER A 60 7.93 22.62 -1.01
N PRO A 61 6.76 22.59 -1.68
CA PRO A 61 6.15 21.34 -2.14
C PRO A 61 7.08 20.50 -3.02
N LEU A 62 7.98 21.12 -3.80
CA LEU A 62 8.96 20.41 -4.62
C LEU A 62 10.00 19.69 -3.75
N THR A 63 10.56 20.38 -2.74
CA THR A 63 11.52 19.78 -1.80
C THR A 63 10.86 18.66 -0.97
N LEU A 64 9.60 18.82 -0.57
CA LEU A 64 8.83 17.79 0.14
C LEU A 64 8.61 16.54 -0.70
N ARG A 65 8.23 16.70 -1.97
CA ARG A 65 8.08 15.57 -2.90
C ARG A 65 9.40 14.84 -3.10
N ARG A 66 10.50 15.57 -3.25
CA ARG A 66 11.84 14.97 -3.38
C ARG A 66 12.26 14.24 -2.10
N PHE A 67 12.04 14.83 -0.93
CA PHE A 67 12.32 14.20 0.36
C PHE A 67 11.51 12.91 0.56
N ARG A 68 10.22 12.91 0.20
CA ARG A 68 9.38 11.71 0.20
C ARG A 68 9.90 10.65 -0.76
N GLN A 69 10.27 11.03 -1.98
CA GLN A 69 10.85 10.12 -2.96
C GLN A 69 12.13 9.47 -2.43
N LEU A 70 13.06 10.27 -1.89
CA LEU A 70 14.31 9.77 -1.30
C LEU A 70 14.06 8.86 -0.08
N SER A 71 13.03 9.15 0.73
CA SER A 71 12.62 8.29 1.83
C SER A 71 12.09 6.95 1.34
N LEU A 72 11.31 6.92 0.26
CA LEU A 72 10.79 5.69 -0.35
C LEU A 72 11.91 4.88 -1.02
N GLU A 73 12.79 5.54 -1.78
CA GLU A 73 13.98 4.92 -2.38
C GLU A 73 14.90 4.34 -1.29
N ARG A 74 15.10 5.07 -0.18
CA ARG A 74 15.81 4.56 0.99
C ARG A 74 15.09 3.37 1.61
N HIS A 75 13.77 3.37 1.76
CA HIS A 75 13.04 2.19 2.26
C HIS A 75 13.16 1.00 1.31
N ALA A 76 13.22 1.23 0.00
CA ALA A 76 13.42 0.17 -0.99
C ALA A 76 14.87 -0.39 -1.00
N VAL A 77 15.88 0.45 -0.71
CA VAL A 77 17.30 0.06 -0.69
C VAL A 77 17.76 -0.44 0.70
N ALA A 78 17.19 0.10 1.77
CA ALA A 78 17.42 -0.33 3.15
C ALA A 78 16.50 -1.48 3.57
N ALA A 79 15.56 -1.91 2.71
CA ALA A 79 15.06 -3.25 2.76
C ALA A 79 16.24 -4.18 2.41
N PRO A 80 16.79 -4.94 3.38
CA PRO A 80 17.76 -5.97 3.02
C PRO A 80 17.09 -6.91 1.99
N PRO A 81 17.84 -7.59 1.11
CA PRO A 81 17.31 -8.79 0.48
C PRO A 81 16.73 -9.63 1.61
N GLN A 82 15.41 -9.81 1.58
CA GLN A 82 14.64 -10.37 2.67
C GLN A 82 15.30 -11.70 3.01
N ALA A 83 16.00 -11.74 4.15
CA ALA A 83 16.61 -12.98 4.59
C ALA A 83 15.48 -14.00 4.66
N ALA A 84 15.69 -15.20 4.13
CA ALA A 84 14.70 -16.28 4.02
C ALA A 84 14.04 -16.72 5.36
N ASN A 85 14.37 -16.04 6.46
CA ASN A 85 13.91 -16.29 7.82
C ASN A 85 13.16 -15.10 8.45
N ASP A 86 12.79 -14.03 7.74
CA ASP A 86 11.92 -12.98 8.31
C ASP A 86 10.47 -13.53 8.43
N PRO A 87 9.99 -13.88 9.64
CA PRO A 87 8.88 -14.83 9.77
C PRO A 87 7.51 -14.16 9.87
N VAL A 88 7.41 -12.83 9.80
CA VAL A 88 6.13 -12.11 9.98
C VAL A 88 5.79 -11.32 8.73
N TRP A 89 5.04 -11.95 7.82
CA TRP A 89 4.38 -11.23 6.74
C TRP A 89 3.44 -10.17 7.32
N THR A 90 3.60 -8.92 6.87
CA THR A 90 2.82 -7.76 7.35
C THR A 90 1.89 -7.17 6.28
N GLY A 91 1.99 -7.66 5.04
CA GLY A 91 1.15 -7.26 3.92
C GLY A 91 1.91 -7.25 2.59
N SER A 92 1.16 -7.15 1.49
CA SER A 92 1.65 -7.10 0.11
C SER A 92 0.84 -6.09 -0.69
N SER A 93 1.47 -5.26 -1.53
CA SER A 93 0.78 -4.29 -2.40
C SER A 93 0.89 -4.69 -3.86
N GLY A 94 -0.04 -4.26 -4.69
CA GLY A 94 0.00 -4.41 -6.14
C GLY A 94 -0.66 -3.25 -6.88
N MET A 95 -0.49 -3.23 -8.19
CA MET A 95 -1.04 -2.19 -9.05
C MET A 95 -1.60 -2.76 -10.34
N LEU A 96 -2.79 -2.29 -10.74
CA LEU A 96 -3.36 -2.51 -12.06
C LEU A 96 -2.42 -1.91 -13.11
N ARG A 97 -1.81 -2.78 -13.92
CA ARG A 97 -0.89 -2.37 -14.98
C ARG A 97 -1.71 -1.98 -16.22
N ALA A 98 -1.42 -0.81 -16.77
CA ALA A 98 -2.16 -0.16 -17.87
C ALA A 98 -2.24 -0.93 -19.20
N ALA A 99 -1.67 -2.14 -19.28
CA ALA A 99 -1.78 -3.03 -20.44
C ALA A 99 -3.07 -3.88 -20.44
N SER A 100 -3.93 -3.78 -19.42
CA SER A 100 -5.26 -4.42 -19.42
C SER A 100 -6.23 -3.62 -20.30
N THR A 101 -6.00 -3.61 -21.61
CA THR A 101 -6.89 -2.93 -22.57
C THR A 101 -8.06 -3.85 -22.95
N ALA A 102 -9.28 -3.36 -22.72
CA ALA A 102 -10.58 -3.81 -23.25
C ALA A 102 -11.09 -5.22 -22.92
N GLU A 103 -10.24 -6.16 -22.51
CA GLU A 103 -10.67 -7.44 -21.95
C GLU A 103 -11.02 -7.30 -20.46
N ALA A 104 -12.00 -8.10 -20.01
CA ALA A 104 -12.41 -8.14 -18.61
C ALA A 104 -11.17 -8.38 -17.73
N LEU A 105 -10.98 -7.57 -16.68
CA LEU A 105 -9.88 -7.78 -15.75
C LEU A 105 -10.05 -9.13 -15.09
N GLU A 106 -9.24 -10.12 -15.46
CA GLU A 106 -9.33 -11.49 -14.93
C GLU A 106 -8.57 -11.63 -13.61
N ALA A 107 -7.42 -10.97 -13.48
CA ALA A 107 -6.59 -11.08 -12.29
C ALA A 107 -5.70 -9.84 -12.01
N LEU A 108 -5.36 -9.66 -10.74
CA LEU A 108 -4.36 -8.72 -10.25
C LEU A 108 -3.36 -9.43 -9.35
N VAL A 109 -2.07 -9.20 -9.55
CA VAL A 109 -0.99 -9.82 -8.76
C VAL A 109 -0.28 -8.74 -7.95
N THR A 110 0.08 -9.06 -6.70
CA THR A 110 0.92 -8.18 -5.88
C THR A 110 2.32 -8.05 -6.45
N ASP A 111 3.02 -6.95 -6.15
CA ASP A 111 4.35 -6.64 -6.67
C ASP A 111 5.41 -7.66 -6.18
N ASP A 112 5.15 -8.35 -5.07
CA ASP A 112 5.97 -9.46 -4.56
C ASP A 112 5.64 -10.82 -5.22
N GLY A 113 4.60 -10.90 -6.06
CA GLY A 113 4.20 -12.10 -6.78
C GLY A 113 3.50 -13.17 -5.93
N TYR A 114 3.22 -12.91 -4.65
CA TYR A 114 2.71 -13.93 -3.72
C TYR A 114 1.19 -13.99 -3.60
N TRP A 115 0.48 -12.96 -4.03
CA TRP A 115 -0.97 -12.91 -3.97
C TRP A 115 -1.58 -12.59 -5.32
N THR A 116 -2.66 -13.29 -5.64
CA THR A 116 -3.46 -13.03 -6.83
C THR A 116 -4.91 -12.77 -6.42
N LEU A 117 -5.48 -11.66 -6.88
CA LEU A 117 -6.92 -11.44 -6.90
C LEU A 117 -7.46 -11.87 -8.25
N HIS A 118 -8.28 -12.91 -8.29
CA HIS A 118 -9.05 -13.31 -9.45
C HIS A 118 -10.43 -12.66 -9.44
N PHE A 119 -10.94 -12.30 -10.61
CA PHE A 119 -12.29 -11.78 -10.80
C PHE A 119 -13.03 -12.65 -11.80
N LEU A 120 -14.13 -13.26 -11.34
CA LEU A 120 -14.96 -14.12 -12.16
C LEU A 120 -16.33 -13.47 -12.36
N PRO A 121 -16.85 -13.37 -13.59
CA PRO A 121 -18.22 -12.94 -13.81
C PRO A 121 -19.21 -13.98 -13.24
N GLN A 122 -20.23 -13.53 -12.53
CA GLN A 122 -21.37 -14.35 -12.10
C GLN A 122 -22.69 -13.69 -12.50
N ASP A 123 -23.80 -14.43 -12.45
CA ASP A 123 -25.13 -13.94 -12.85
C ASP A 123 -25.50 -12.63 -12.12
N GLY A 124 -25.37 -11.50 -12.82
CA GLY A 124 -25.69 -10.17 -12.31
C GLY A 124 -24.57 -9.49 -11.50
N GLY A 125 -23.34 -10.02 -11.46
CA GLY A 125 -22.25 -9.42 -10.70
C GLY A 125 -20.88 -10.05 -10.93
N TRP A 126 -20.00 -9.90 -9.93
CA TRP A 126 -18.65 -10.45 -9.95
C TRP A 126 -18.38 -11.21 -8.66
N GLN A 127 -17.59 -12.27 -8.77
CA GLN A 127 -16.93 -12.93 -7.65
C GLN A 127 -15.47 -12.49 -7.63
N VAL A 128 -14.95 -12.21 -6.45
CA VAL A 128 -13.53 -11.97 -6.22
C VAL A 128 -12.95 -13.09 -5.37
N ILE A 129 -11.81 -13.62 -5.79
CA ILE A 129 -11.09 -14.69 -5.09
C ILE A 129 -9.68 -14.19 -4.83
N LEU A 130 -9.26 -14.20 -3.57
CA LEU A 130 -7.88 -13.97 -3.18
C LEU A 130 -7.19 -15.32 -3.06
N SER A 131 -6.15 -15.57 -3.84
CA SER A 131 -5.36 -16.81 -3.80
C SER A 131 -3.92 -16.53 -3.38
N LEU A 132 -3.41 -17.35 -2.47
CA LEU A 132 -2.04 -17.31 -1.98
C LEU A 132 -1.14 -18.26 -2.80
N SER A 133 0.02 -17.77 -3.25
CA SER A 133 1.02 -18.61 -3.91
C SER A 133 1.62 -19.62 -2.92
N ALA A 134 1.70 -20.89 -3.32
CA ALA A 134 2.39 -21.94 -2.57
C ALA A 134 3.91 -21.66 -2.43
N GLU A 135 4.47 -20.83 -3.30
CA GLU A 135 5.89 -20.43 -3.24
C GLU A 135 6.14 -19.28 -2.24
N ALA A 136 5.08 -18.71 -1.63
CA ALA A 136 5.24 -17.65 -0.66
C ALA A 136 5.96 -18.18 0.60
N PRO A 137 7.05 -17.53 1.06
CA PRO A 137 7.80 -17.95 2.26
C PRO A 137 6.95 -18.04 3.53
N PHE A 138 5.81 -17.34 3.57
CA PHE A 138 4.87 -17.29 4.68
C PHE A 138 3.61 -18.16 4.48
N ALA A 139 3.51 -18.92 3.38
CA ALA A 139 2.31 -19.68 3.04
C ALA A 139 1.90 -20.68 4.13
N ALA A 140 2.84 -21.52 4.56
CA ALA A 140 2.57 -22.55 5.57
C ALA A 140 2.03 -21.94 6.89
N ARG A 141 2.57 -20.79 7.29
CA ARG A 141 2.13 -20.08 8.49
C ARG A 141 0.71 -19.51 8.32
N LEU A 142 0.41 -18.86 7.20
CA LEU A 142 -0.92 -18.29 6.96
C LEU A 142 -2.00 -19.37 6.85
N LEU A 143 -1.69 -20.51 6.24
CA LEU A 143 -2.62 -21.65 6.17
C LEU A 143 -2.86 -22.29 7.54
N GLN A 144 -1.85 -22.29 8.42
CA GLN A 144 -1.97 -22.82 9.78
C GLN A 144 -2.72 -21.86 10.73
N GLU A 145 -2.35 -20.58 10.73
CA GLU A 145 -2.93 -19.58 11.63
C GLU A 145 -4.30 -19.07 11.14
N GLN A 146 -4.58 -19.20 9.84
CA GLN A 146 -5.77 -18.69 9.15
C GLN A 146 -6.18 -17.30 9.64
N PRO A 147 -5.25 -16.32 9.67
CA PRO A 147 -5.57 -14.99 10.16
C PRO A 147 -6.66 -14.38 9.29
N GLN A 148 -7.42 -13.44 9.86
CA GLN A 148 -8.35 -12.67 9.04
C GLN A 148 -7.54 -11.72 8.17
N LEU A 149 -7.81 -11.75 6.87
CA LEU A 149 -7.17 -10.95 5.83
C LEU A 149 -8.16 -9.95 5.28
N ARG A 150 -7.65 -8.82 4.80
CA ARG A 150 -8.40 -7.86 4.00
C ARG A 150 -7.61 -7.41 2.78
N VAL A 151 -8.33 -7.17 1.70
CA VAL A 151 -7.84 -6.51 0.50
C VAL A 151 -8.43 -5.11 0.48
N ILE A 152 -7.57 -4.10 0.29
CA ILE A 152 -7.96 -2.70 0.21
C ILE A 152 -7.57 -2.14 -1.16
N ASP A 153 -8.41 -1.31 -1.77
CA ASP A 153 -8.08 -0.57 -2.99
C ASP A 153 -7.18 0.67 -2.72
N GLY A 154 -6.74 1.36 -3.78
CA GLY A 154 -5.94 2.58 -3.64
C GLY A 154 -6.68 3.77 -3.01
N GLY A 155 -8.01 3.70 -2.91
CA GLY A 155 -8.88 4.68 -2.25
C GLY A 155 -9.06 4.42 -0.75
N GLY A 156 -8.75 3.22 -0.27
CA GLY A 156 -8.92 2.79 1.12
C GLY A 156 -10.16 1.93 1.39
N SER A 157 -10.92 1.56 0.36
CA SER A 157 -12.13 0.72 0.51
C SER A 157 -11.77 -0.76 0.62
N ILE A 158 -12.51 -1.50 1.44
CA ILE A 158 -12.33 -2.96 1.57
C ILE A 158 -12.99 -3.66 0.38
N VAL A 159 -12.18 -4.33 -0.43
CA VAL A 159 -12.60 -5.11 -1.59
C VAL A 159 -13.04 -6.51 -1.17
N LEU A 160 -12.29 -7.11 -0.25
CA LEU A 160 -12.52 -8.45 0.26
C LEU A 160 -12.04 -8.53 1.71
N GLN A 161 -12.76 -9.24 2.56
CA GLN A 161 -12.32 -9.58 3.91
C GLN A 161 -12.79 -10.99 4.29
N GLY A 162 -11.87 -11.82 4.77
CA GLY A 162 -12.13 -13.21 5.10
C GLY A 162 -10.90 -13.95 5.61
N ARG A 163 -11.00 -15.27 5.72
CA ARG A 163 -9.89 -16.17 6.09
C ARG A 163 -9.63 -17.07 4.89
N LEU A 164 -8.38 -17.49 4.73
CA LEU A 164 -8.05 -18.49 3.73
C LEU A 164 -8.61 -19.86 4.12
N ASP A 165 -9.07 -20.61 3.14
CA ASP A 165 -9.42 -22.01 3.26
C ASP A 165 -8.18 -22.92 3.17
N ALA A 166 -8.42 -24.24 3.05
CA ALA A 166 -7.37 -25.24 2.98
C ALA A 166 -6.52 -25.14 1.70
N ASP A 167 -7.05 -24.53 0.64
CA ASP A 167 -6.39 -24.34 -0.65
C ASP A 167 -5.64 -23.00 -0.71
N GLY A 168 -5.74 -22.18 0.33
CA GLY A 168 -5.11 -20.87 0.39
C GLY A 168 -5.91 -19.80 -0.34
N GLU A 169 -7.22 -20.01 -0.46
CA GLU A 169 -8.13 -19.11 -1.15
C GLU A 169 -9.13 -18.46 -0.20
N CYS A 170 -9.57 -17.25 -0.53
CA CYS A 170 -10.70 -16.62 0.12
C CYS A 170 -11.57 -15.98 -0.94
N GLU A 171 -12.84 -16.38 -1.00
CA GLU A 171 -13.78 -15.88 -1.98
C GLU A 171 -14.86 -14.98 -1.36
N ARG A 172 -15.26 -13.96 -2.11
CA ARG A 172 -16.40 -13.09 -1.78
C ARG A 172 -17.10 -12.60 -3.03
N ALA A 173 -18.38 -12.29 -2.87
CA ALA A 173 -19.08 -11.47 -3.85
C ALA A 173 -18.40 -10.08 -3.92
N TRP A 174 -18.21 -9.59 -5.14
CA TRP A 174 -17.69 -8.27 -5.38
C TRP A 174 -18.65 -7.22 -4.79
N PRO A 175 -18.16 -6.31 -3.93
CA PRO A 175 -19.05 -5.46 -3.12
C PRO A 175 -19.47 -4.16 -3.81
N PHE A 176 -19.03 -3.90 -5.06
CA PHE A 176 -19.25 -2.63 -5.75
C PHE A 176 -20.11 -2.81 -7.01
N ASP A 177 -20.85 -1.76 -7.36
CA ASP A 177 -21.71 -1.77 -8.57
C ASP A 177 -20.89 -1.65 -9.87
N THR A 178 -19.67 -1.12 -9.79
CA THR A 178 -18.77 -0.98 -10.94
C THR A 178 -17.95 -2.25 -11.17
N ALA A 179 -17.66 -2.57 -12.44
CA ALA A 179 -16.78 -3.67 -12.78
C ALA A 179 -15.37 -3.49 -12.16
N PRO A 180 -14.66 -4.58 -11.80
CA PRO A 180 -13.36 -4.52 -11.12
C PRO A 180 -12.33 -3.61 -11.79
N ALA A 181 -12.17 -3.69 -13.11
CA ALA A 181 -11.24 -2.86 -13.88
C ALA A 181 -11.53 -1.35 -13.68
N SER A 182 -12.79 -0.96 -13.87
CA SER A 182 -13.23 0.43 -13.74
C SER A 182 -13.09 0.93 -12.31
N HIS A 183 -13.42 0.09 -11.31
CA HIS A 183 -13.26 0.42 -9.90
C HIS A 183 -11.80 0.76 -9.56
N PHE A 184 -10.86 -0.14 -9.84
CA PHE A 184 -9.46 0.11 -9.52
C PHE A 184 -8.90 1.32 -10.26
N GLN A 185 -9.28 1.55 -11.52
CA GLN A 185 -8.87 2.76 -12.26
C GLN A 185 -9.36 4.05 -11.59
N LEU A 186 -10.60 4.09 -11.09
CA LEU A 186 -11.16 5.25 -10.39
C LEU A 186 -10.46 5.54 -9.06
N TYR A 187 -10.00 4.49 -8.35
CA TYR A 187 -9.45 4.60 -7.01
C TYR A 187 -7.91 4.46 -6.96
N GLY A 188 -7.21 4.93 -7.99
CA GLY A 188 -5.75 5.07 -7.97
C GLY A 188 -4.96 3.85 -8.41
N ALA A 189 -5.62 2.87 -9.05
CA ALA A 189 -5.06 1.67 -9.67
C ALA A 189 -4.30 0.72 -8.72
N GLY A 190 -4.24 1.01 -7.42
CA GLY A 190 -3.53 0.19 -6.44
C GLY A 190 -4.46 -0.75 -5.69
N PHE A 191 -3.86 -1.77 -5.07
CA PHE A 191 -4.48 -2.58 -4.04
C PHE A 191 -3.44 -3.08 -3.02
N ALA A 192 -3.89 -3.50 -1.84
CA ALA A 192 -3.03 -4.08 -0.82
C ALA A 192 -3.75 -5.21 -0.06
N VAL A 193 -3.04 -6.31 0.15
CA VAL A 193 -3.43 -7.46 0.97
C VAL A 193 -2.74 -7.31 2.33
N GLN A 194 -3.51 -7.37 3.42
CA GLN A 194 -2.95 -7.21 4.76
C GLN A 194 -3.73 -8.02 5.80
N PRO A 195 -3.08 -8.44 6.89
CA PRO A 195 -3.78 -9.00 8.03
C PRO A 195 -4.67 -7.94 8.70
N VAL A 196 -5.84 -8.37 9.19
CA VAL A 196 -6.69 -7.59 10.08
C VAL A 196 -6.16 -7.79 11.49
N ALA A 197 -5.83 -6.69 12.17
CA ALA A 197 -5.45 -6.76 13.58
C ALA A 197 -6.59 -7.41 14.39
N PRO A 198 -6.27 -8.33 15.32
CA PRO A 198 -7.26 -9.03 16.14
C PRO A 198 -8.01 -8.09 17.10
#